data_AF-A0A0L7KKU9-F1
#
_entry.id   AF-A0A0L7KKU9-F1
#
_cell.length_a   1.000
_cell.length_b   1.000
_cell.length_c   1.000
_cell.angle_alpha   90.00
_cell.angle_beta   90.00
_cell.angle_gamma   90.00
#
_symmetry.space_group_name_H-M   'P 1'
#
loop_
_entity.id
_entity.type
_entity.pdbx_description
1 polymer ?
#
loop_
_entity_poly.entity_id
_entity_poly.type
_entity_poly.pdbx_seq_one_letter_code
_entity_poly.pdbx_strand_id
1 'polypeptide(L)'
;MDIIVTLFYLLFTACVIYPPTEFVSAGFTIPQIFDGIMGSENVNFVSYHMRRTSITMVAHSFLPMGYWFALYFGGWRSEWQLFTFASCWMFVFMFLYKMICWWEHAKLGHPVVKTLLPYVQEGSDWRVVAADLNTEFKNVDKVSIQLRTTSKFVATPTWLIKVSQYRVDIVKQGECTLVATAHNKGALLAPHMIPPQRQ
;
A
#
# COMPACT_ATOMS: atom_id res chain seq x y z
N MET A 1 -15.70 24.09 -19.44
CA MET A 1 -14.27 23.82 -19.21
C MET A 1 -14.10 22.97 -17.95
N ASP A 2 -14.77 23.35 -16.86
CA ASP A 2 -14.63 22.72 -15.54
C ASP A 2 -14.87 21.19 -15.55
N ILE A 3 -15.94 20.71 -16.18
CA ILE A 3 -16.25 19.27 -16.27
C ILE A 3 -15.12 18.49 -16.97
N ILE A 4 -14.54 19.06 -18.04
CA ILE A 4 -13.45 18.42 -18.79
C ILE A 4 -12.20 18.33 -17.92
N VAL A 5 -11.87 19.42 -17.21
CA VAL A 5 -10.75 19.46 -16.25
C VAL A 5 -10.96 18.43 -15.14
N THR A 6 -12.17 18.34 -14.58
CA THR A 6 -12.50 17.36 -13.54
C THR A 6 -12.41 15.92 -14.04
N LEU A 7 -12.97 15.60 -15.22
CA LEU A 7 -12.92 14.26 -15.78
C LEU A 7 -11.48 13.84 -16.10
N PHE A 8 -10.71 14.74 -16.70
CA PHE A 8 -9.30 14.49 -17.00
C PHE A 8 -8.49 14.29 -15.71
N TYR A 9 -8.70 15.12 -14.68
CA TYR A 9 -8.02 14.98 -13.41
C TYR A 9 -8.43 13.70 -12.66
N LEU A 10 -9.69 13.29 -12.75
CA LEU A 10 -10.16 12.02 -12.18
C LEU A 10 -9.50 10.83 -12.86
N LEU A 11 -9.38 10.85 -14.19
CA LEU A 11 -8.63 9.82 -14.91
C LEU A 11 -7.15 9.81 -14.52
N PHE A 12 -6.53 10.99 -14.45
CA PHE A 12 -5.14 11.15 -14.04
C PHE A 12 -4.89 10.59 -12.63
N THR A 13 -5.72 10.96 -11.65
CA THR A 13 -5.63 10.44 -10.28
C THR A 13 -5.87 8.94 -10.23
N ALA A 14 -6.85 8.40 -10.96
CA ALA A 14 -7.05 6.96 -11.05
C ALA A 14 -5.79 6.24 -11.57
N CYS A 15 -5.10 6.79 -12.57
CA CYS A 15 -3.83 6.26 -13.08
C CYS A 15 -2.67 6.39 -12.09
N VAL A 16 -2.63 7.44 -11.25
CA VAL A 16 -1.59 7.57 -10.22
C VAL A 16 -1.82 6.59 -9.06
N ILE A 17 -3.07 6.38 -8.65
CA ILE A 17 -3.44 5.48 -7.54
C ILE A 17 -3.33 4.02 -7.98
N TYR A 18 -3.91 3.69 -9.13
CA TYR A 18 -3.94 2.35 -9.70
C TYR A 18 -3.33 2.39 -11.11
N PRO A 19 -1.99 2.46 -11.21
CA PRO A 19 -1.31 2.56 -12.49
C PRO A 19 -1.67 1.35 -13.36
N PRO A 20 -2.08 1.56 -14.61
CA PRO A 20 -2.32 0.48 -15.54
C PRO A 20 -0.98 -0.12 -16.00
N THR A 21 -1.00 -1.30 -16.61
CA THR A 21 0.21 -2.06 -16.95
C THR A 21 1.18 -1.32 -17.87
N GLU A 22 0.66 -0.44 -18.71
CA GLU A 22 1.43 0.41 -19.63
C GLU A 22 2.26 1.43 -18.85
N PHE A 23 1.67 2.03 -17.81
CA PHE A 23 2.34 3.01 -16.95
C PHE A 23 3.42 2.34 -16.10
N VAL A 24 3.15 1.12 -15.61
CA VAL A 24 4.16 0.32 -14.90
C VAL A 24 5.33 -0.05 -15.80
N SER A 25 5.05 -0.45 -17.04
CA SER A 25 6.06 -0.81 -18.03
C SER A 25 6.92 0.39 -18.45
N ALA A 26 6.32 1.59 -18.50
CA ALA A 26 6.99 2.85 -18.79
C ALA A 26 7.80 3.42 -17.61
N GLY A 27 7.75 2.79 -16.43
CA GLY A 27 8.45 3.30 -15.25
C GLY A 27 7.70 4.40 -14.49
N PHE A 28 6.45 4.70 -14.86
CA PHE A 28 5.65 5.77 -14.26
C PHE A 28 4.90 5.28 -13.02
N THR A 29 5.64 4.77 -12.04
CA THR A 29 5.09 4.42 -10.72
C THR A 29 5.83 5.18 -9.64
N ILE A 30 5.14 5.48 -8.53
CA ILE A 30 5.74 6.18 -7.39
C ILE A 30 7.01 5.46 -6.90
N PRO A 31 7.05 4.12 -6.78
CA PRO A 31 8.28 3.42 -6.40
C PRO A 31 9.44 3.61 -7.38
N GLN A 32 9.18 3.64 -8.70
CA GLN A 32 10.22 3.77 -9.72
C GLN A 32 10.74 5.20 -9.85
N ILE A 33 9.87 6.21 -9.74
CA ILE A 33 10.26 7.63 -9.79
C ILE A 33 11.19 7.99 -8.63
N PHE A 34 10.98 7.37 -7.46
CA PHE A 34 11.75 7.63 -6.25
C PHE A 34 12.73 6.49 -5.90
N ASP A 35 13.14 5.68 -6.89
CA ASP A 35 13.99 4.50 -6.68
C ASP A 35 15.32 4.85 -5.98
N GLY A 36 15.92 5.99 -6.36
CA GLY A 36 17.16 6.49 -5.74
C GLY A 36 17.05 6.80 -4.24
N ILE A 37 15.86 7.10 -3.72
CA ILE A 37 15.63 7.37 -2.30
C ILE A 37 15.27 6.07 -1.55
N MET A 38 14.56 5.17 -2.21
CA MET A 38 14.08 3.91 -1.63
C MET A 38 15.19 2.88 -1.45
N GLY A 39 16.16 2.84 -2.38
CA GLY A 39 17.19 1.81 -2.41
C GLY A 39 16.64 0.45 -2.87
N SER A 40 17.43 -0.61 -2.68
CA SER A 40 17.04 -1.94 -3.16
C SER A 40 16.17 -2.69 -2.15
N GLU A 41 15.01 -3.15 -2.63
CA GLU A 41 14.12 -4.04 -1.87
C GLU A 41 14.82 -5.33 -1.42
N ASN A 42 15.73 -5.87 -2.24
CA ASN A 42 16.42 -7.11 -1.92
C ASN A 42 17.46 -6.94 -0.80
N VAL A 43 17.97 -5.72 -0.60
CA VAL A 43 19.02 -5.45 0.41
C VAL A 43 18.41 -5.22 1.79
N ASN A 44 17.35 -4.41 1.86
CA ASN A 44 16.68 -4.03 3.10
C ASN A 44 15.16 -3.96 2.89
N PHE A 45 14.51 -5.13 2.83
CA PHE A 45 13.07 -5.26 2.58
C PHE A 45 12.23 -4.38 3.52
N VAL A 46 12.47 -4.46 4.84
CA VAL A 46 11.67 -3.74 5.83
C VAL A 46 11.81 -2.22 5.66
N SER A 47 13.05 -1.72 5.54
CA SER A 47 13.28 -0.27 5.38
C SER A 47 12.75 0.25 4.05
N TYR A 48 12.90 -0.52 2.98
CA TYR A 48 12.35 -0.21 1.66
C TYR A 48 10.84 -0.01 1.73
N HIS A 49 10.10 -0.95 2.32
CA HIS A 49 8.64 -0.86 2.40
C HIS A 49 8.13 0.23 3.35
N MET A 50 8.91 0.57 4.38
CA MET A 50 8.60 1.73 5.20
C MET A 50 8.71 3.02 4.38
N ARG A 51 9.83 3.23 3.68
CA ARG A 51 10.03 4.41 2.80
C ARG A 51 8.99 4.45 1.68
N ARG A 52 8.69 3.32 1.05
CA ARG A 52 7.67 3.20 -0.01
C ARG A 52 6.29 3.65 0.48
N THR A 53 5.86 3.15 1.64
CA THR A 53 4.54 3.50 2.21
C THR A 53 4.47 5.00 2.51
N SER A 54 5.54 5.53 3.09
CA SER A 54 5.70 6.95 3.38
C SER A 54 5.60 7.85 2.14
N ILE A 55 6.42 7.58 1.13
CA ILE A 55 6.46 8.37 -0.11
C ILE A 55 5.12 8.27 -0.84
N THR A 56 4.54 7.07 -0.91
CA THR A 56 3.25 6.86 -1.56
C THR A 56 2.15 7.67 -0.88
N MET A 57 2.09 7.66 0.45
CA MET A 57 1.10 8.43 1.20
C MET A 57 1.24 9.94 0.96
N VAL A 58 2.47 10.45 0.95
CA VAL A 58 2.74 11.87 0.64
C VAL A 58 2.34 12.19 -0.80
N ALA A 59 2.73 11.38 -1.79
CA ALA A 59 2.35 11.61 -3.18
C ALA A 59 0.83 11.66 -3.38
N HIS A 60 0.09 10.80 -2.66
CA HIS A 60 -1.38 10.77 -2.72
C HIS A 60 -2.04 11.95 -2.01
N SER A 61 -1.45 12.46 -0.92
CA SER A 61 -1.98 13.63 -0.22
C SER A 61 -1.87 14.92 -1.05
N PHE A 62 -0.94 14.96 -2.02
CA PHE A 62 -0.83 16.05 -2.99
C PHE A 62 -1.87 15.98 -4.12
N LEU A 63 -2.61 14.87 -4.32
CA LEU A 63 -3.60 14.77 -5.39
C LEU A 63 -4.80 15.74 -5.20
N PRO A 64 -5.43 15.84 -4.00
CA PRO A 64 -6.46 16.86 -3.78
C PRO A 64 -5.95 18.29 -3.98
N MET A 65 -4.72 18.58 -3.55
CA MET A 65 -4.08 19.88 -3.76
C MET A 65 -3.88 20.15 -5.26
N GLY A 66 -3.36 19.18 -6.02
CA GLY A 66 -3.18 19.31 -7.46
C GLY A 66 -4.50 19.54 -8.20
N TYR A 67 -5.60 18.94 -7.73
CA TYR A 67 -6.94 19.19 -8.29
C TYR A 67 -7.35 20.65 -8.10
N TRP A 68 -7.13 21.20 -6.90
CA TRP A 68 -7.43 22.60 -6.62
C TRP A 68 -6.64 23.53 -7.54
N PHE A 69 -5.34 23.27 -7.77
CA PHE A 69 -4.54 24.04 -8.73
C PHE A 69 -5.06 23.90 -10.17
N ALA A 70 -5.42 22.70 -10.60
CA ALA A 70 -5.96 22.46 -11.93
C ALA A 70 -7.25 23.28 -12.17
N LEU A 71 -8.14 23.35 -11.18
CA LEU A 71 -9.33 24.20 -11.25
C LEU A 71 -8.98 25.69 -11.25
N TYR A 72 -8.05 26.11 -10.37
CA TYR A 72 -7.64 27.51 -10.26
C TYR A 72 -7.05 28.04 -11.58
N PHE A 73 -6.11 27.29 -12.20
CA PHE A 73 -5.54 27.64 -13.50
C PHE A 73 -6.53 27.45 -14.66
N GLY A 74 -7.50 26.54 -14.51
CA GLY A 74 -8.62 26.36 -15.45
C GLY A 74 -9.62 27.52 -15.47
N GLY A 75 -9.42 28.56 -14.65
CA GLY A 75 -10.25 29.76 -14.61
C GLY A 75 -11.48 29.65 -13.71
N TRP A 76 -11.62 28.55 -12.95
CA TRP A 76 -12.69 28.40 -11.98
C TRP A 76 -12.55 29.49 -10.90
N ARG A 77 -13.64 30.19 -10.61
CA ARG A 77 -13.73 31.24 -9.58
C ARG A 77 -14.91 30.93 -8.65
N SER A 78 -14.65 30.94 -7.35
CA SER A 78 -15.67 30.72 -6.32
C SER A 78 -15.35 31.54 -5.07
N GLU A 79 -16.38 31.98 -4.37
CA GLU A 79 -16.25 32.67 -3.09
C GLU A 79 -15.57 31.79 -2.03
N TRP A 80 -15.67 30.46 -2.16
CA TRP A 80 -15.12 29.48 -1.23
C TRP A 80 -13.69 29.01 -1.59
N GLN A 81 -12.99 29.74 -2.45
CA GLN A 81 -11.65 29.35 -2.92
C GLN A 81 -10.62 29.23 -1.80
N LEU A 82 -10.61 30.18 -0.87
CA LEU A 82 -9.69 30.15 0.26
C LEU A 82 -9.97 28.97 1.20
N PHE A 83 -11.25 28.68 1.45
CA PHE A 83 -11.67 27.58 2.29
C PHE A 83 -11.29 26.22 1.67
N THR A 84 -11.57 26.03 0.38
CA THR A 84 -11.20 24.81 -0.34
C THR A 84 -9.68 24.62 -0.42
N PHE A 85 -8.92 25.71 -0.63
CA PHE A 85 -7.46 25.67 -0.57
C PHE A 85 -6.93 25.26 0.80
N ALA A 86 -7.43 25.91 1.86
CA ALA A 86 -7.05 25.61 3.23
C ALA A 86 -7.38 24.15 3.60
N SER A 87 -8.55 23.64 3.16
CA SER A 87 -8.92 22.24 3.39
C SER A 87 -7.96 21.26 2.71
N CYS A 88 -7.54 21.54 1.47
CA CYS A 88 -6.57 20.70 0.76
C CYS A 88 -5.21 20.70 1.46
N TRP A 89 -4.73 21.86 1.90
CA TRP A 89 -3.49 21.97 2.68
C TRP A 89 -3.58 21.28 4.03
N MET A 90 -4.73 21.36 4.70
CA MET A 90 -4.97 20.65 5.96
C MET A 90 -4.77 19.14 5.79
N PHE A 91 -5.30 18.54 4.70
CA PHE A 91 -5.06 17.12 4.42
C PHE A 91 -3.56 16.82 4.24
N VAL A 92 -2.84 17.63 3.45
CA VAL A 92 -1.38 17.46 3.26
C VAL A 92 -0.64 17.52 4.60
N PHE A 93 -0.92 18.54 5.42
CA PHE A 93 -0.28 18.68 6.74
C PHE A 93 -0.62 17.55 7.70
N MET A 94 -1.86 17.05 7.71
CA MET A 94 -2.24 15.90 8.53
C MET A 94 -1.45 14.64 8.15
N PHE A 95 -1.25 14.39 6.85
CA PHE A 95 -0.44 13.26 6.39
C PHE A 95 1.04 13.44 6.73
N LEU A 96 1.58 14.66 6.58
CA LEU A 96 2.96 14.97 6.98
C LEU A 96 3.16 14.81 8.50
N TYR A 97 2.20 15.22 9.31
CA TYR A 97 2.22 15.00 10.76
C TYR A 97 2.22 13.51 11.10
N LYS A 98 1.32 12.71 10.50
CA LYS A 98 1.31 11.25 10.69
C LYS A 98 2.63 10.60 10.28
N MET A 99 3.22 11.08 9.19
CA MET A 99 4.53 10.68 8.71
C MET A 99 5.65 10.94 9.73
N ILE A 100 5.66 12.11 10.35
CA ILE A 100 6.60 12.45 11.43
C ILE A 100 6.39 11.52 12.62
N CYS A 101 5.14 11.36 13.09
CA CYS A 101 4.83 10.45 14.20
C CYS A 101 5.23 9.00 13.93
N TRP A 102 5.19 8.55 12.67
CA TRP A 102 5.66 7.21 12.31
C TRP A 102 7.17 7.07 12.44
N TRP A 103 7.92 8.13 12.18
CA TRP A 103 9.38 8.17 12.28
C TRP A 103 9.90 8.55 13.67
N GLU A 104 9.04 9.03 14.54
CA GLU A 104 9.31 9.18 15.97
C GLU A 104 9.19 7.85 16.75
N HIS A 105 9.57 7.87 18.03
CA HIS A 105 9.45 6.74 18.98
C HIS A 105 9.94 5.38 18.45
N ALA A 106 11.18 5.33 17.97
CA ALA A 106 11.82 4.12 17.43
C ALA A 106 11.04 3.43 16.30
N LYS A 107 10.11 4.15 15.66
CA LYS A 107 9.31 3.72 14.50
C LYS A 107 8.22 2.70 14.81
N LEU A 108 7.88 2.50 16.09
CA LEU A 108 6.88 1.52 16.55
C LEU A 108 5.47 1.82 16.00
N GLY A 109 5.18 3.09 15.71
CA GLY A 109 3.90 3.51 15.14
C GLY A 109 3.71 3.15 13.67
N HIS A 110 4.78 2.80 12.96
CA HIS A 110 4.76 2.57 11.52
C HIS A 110 4.01 1.27 11.17
N PRO A 111 3.11 1.25 10.16
CA PRO A 111 2.28 0.09 9.84
C PRO A 111 3.09 -1.20 9.57
N VAL A 112 4.22 -1.10 8.88
CA VAL A 112 5.14 -2.23 8.62
C VAL A 112 5.81 -2.76 9.90
N VAL A 113 6.10 -1.89 10.87
CA VAL A 113 6.70 -2.32 12.15
C VAL A 113 5.65 -3.00 13.02
N LYS A 114 4.43 -2.48 13.03
CA LYS A 114 3.30 -3.07 13.76
C LYS A 114 3.02 -4.52 13.38
N THR A 115 3.26 -4.91 12.13
CA THR A 115 3.11 -6.32 11.70
C THR A 115 4.26 -7.22 12.17
N LEU A 116 5.41 -6.66 12.52
CA LEU A 116 6.55 -7.40 13.07
C LEU A 116 6.48 -7.55 14.59
N LEU A 117 5.84 -6.60 15.29
CA LEU A 117 5.76 -6.59 16.76
C LEU A 117 5.29 -7.91 17.40
N PRO A 118 4.30 -8.65 16.87
CA PRO A 118 3.86 -9.91 17.47
C PRO A 118 4.94 -11.00 17.49
N TYR A 119 5.98 -10.87 16.67
CA TYR A 119 7.05 -11.86 16.51
C TYR A 119 8.32 -11.51 17.29
N VAL A 120 8.31 -10.41 18.02
CA VAL A 120 9.45 -9.92 18.80
C VAL A 120 9.52 -10.68 20.13
N GLN A 121 10.70 -11.21 20.47
CA GLN A 121 10.93 -11.89 21.74
C GLN A 121 10.94 -10.89 22.89
N GLU A 122 10.53 -11.31 24.09
CA GLU A 122 10.52 -10.46 25.28
C GLU A 122 11.91 -9.86 25.55
N GLY A 123 11.99 -8.53 25.64
CA GLY A 123 13.25 -7.80 25.85
C GLY A 123 14.10 -7.53 24.59
N SER A 124 13.69 -8.00 23.41
CA SER A 124 14.39 -7.74 22.14
C SER A 124 13.77 -6.58 21.35
N ASP A 125 14.56 -5.93 20.48
CA ASP A 125 14.07 -4.87 19.58
C ASP A 125 13.51 -5.48 18.28
N TRP A 126 12.47 -4.87 17.71
CA TRP A 126 11.85 -5.30 16.44
C TRP A 126 12.84 -5.32 15.27
N ARG A 127 13.93 -4.56 15.39
CA ARG A 127 15.02 -4.49 14.41
C ARG A 127 15.75 -5.82 14.26
N VAL A 128 15.79 -6.66 15.29
CA VAL A 128 16.40 -7.99 15.22
C VAL A 128 15.57 -8.89 14.29
N VAL A 129 14.26 -8.97 14.52
CA VAL A 129 13.32 -9.71 13.65
C VAL A 129 13.35 -9.14 12.22
N ALA A 130 13.45 -7.83 12.07
CA ALA A 130 13.59 -7.20 10.76
C ALA A 130 14.91 -7.57 10.05
N ALA A 131 16.02 -7.71 10.78
CA ALA A 131 17.30 -8.12 10.22
C ALA A 131 17.30 -9.59 9.80
N ASP A 132 16.67 -10.47 10.59
CA ASP A 132 16.48 -11.88 10.26
C ASP A 132 15.62 -12.02 9.00
N LEU A 133 14.48 -11.31 8.96
CA LEU A 133 13.61 -11.25 7.79
C LEU A 133 14.35 -10.74 6.55
N ASN A 134 15.16 -9.67 6.68
CA ASN A 134 15.94 -9.13 5.56
C ASN A 134 16.99 -10.13 5.06
N THR A 135 17.58 -10.92 5.95
CA THR A 135 18.55 -11.96 5.59
C THR A 135 17.87 -13.10 4.86
N GLU A 136 16.72 -13.56 5.37
CA GLU A 136 15.95 -14.61 4.71
C GLU A 136 15.38 -14.15 3.37
N PHE A 137 14.94 -12.89 3.27
CA PHE A 137 14.44 -12.32 2.02
C PHE A 137 15.52 -12.24 0.92
N LYS A 138 16.82 -12.30 1.28
CA LYS A 138 17.90 -12.35 0.27
C LYS A 138 18.08 -13.73 -0.33
N ASN A 139 17.59 -14.78 0.31
CA ASN A 139 17.75 -16.15 -0.15
C ASN A 139 17.03 -16.38 -1.49
N VAL A 140 17.59 -17.30 -2.27
CA VAL A 140 17.11 -17.64 -3.62
C VAL A 140 15.81 -18.44 -3.58
N ASP A 141 15.55 -19.15 -2.47
CA ASP A 141 14.38 -20.01 -2.28
C ASP A 141 13.06 -19.25 -2.09
N LYS A 142 13.07 -17.92 -2.22
CA LYS A 142 11.86 -17.11 -2.15
C LYS A 142 11.04 -17.25 -3.43
N VAL A 143 9.74 -17.40 -3.27
CA VAL A 143 8.77 -17.42 -4.38
C VAL A 143 7.98 -16.12 -4.34
N SER A 144 8.03 -15.34 -5.42
CA SER A 144 7.23 -14.13 -5.58
C SER A 144 6.15 -14.32 -6.65
N ILE A 145 4.91 -14.02 -6.29
CA ILE A 145 3.74 -14.12 -7.16
C ILE A 145 3.10 -12.74 -7.25
N GLN A 146 3.00 -12.20 -8.46
CA GLN A 146 2.29 -10.94 -8.69
C GLN A 146 0.78 -11.21 -8.68
N LEU A 147 0.03 -10.54 -7.79
CA LEU A 147 -1.42 -10.70 -7.68
C LEU A 147 -2.19 -9.66 -8.50
N ARG A 148 -1.77 -8.40 -8.40
CA ARG A 148 -2.32 -7.25 -9.15
C ARG A 148 -1.18 -6.30 -9.44
N THR A 149 -1.42 -5.24 -10.21
CA THR A 149 -0.40 -4.23 -10.52
C THR A 149 0.28 -3.61 -9.30
N THR A 150 -0.45 -3.41 -8.19
CA THR A 150 0.08 -2.78 -6.96
C THR A 150 0.25 -3.74 -5.78
N SER A 151 -0.04 -5.04 -5.95
CA SER A 151 0.06 -6.04 -4.89
C SER A 151 0.79 -7.29 -5.33
N LYS A 152 1.72 -7.74 -4.49
CA LYS A 152 2.48 -8.98 -4.67
C LYS A 152 2.46 -9.83 -3.41
N PHE A 153 2.55 -11.13 -3.62
CA PHE A 153 2.73 -12.10 -2.57
C PHE A 153 4.14 -12.67 -2.66
N VAL A 154 4.82 -12.76 -1.53
CA VAL A 154 6.15 -13.35 -1.44
C VAL A 154 6.13 -14.39 -0.33
N ALA A 155 6.51 -15.62 -0.66
CA ALA A 155 6.71 -16.69 0.29
C ALA A 155 8.22 -16.94 0.42
N THR A 156 8.73 -16.84 1.64
CA THR A 156 10.07 -17.31 2.03
C THR A 156 9.92 -18.60 2.85
N PRO A 157 11.00 -19.33 3.16
CA PRO A 157 10.91 -20.58 3.93
C PRO A 157 10.19 -20.48 5.28
N THR A 158 10.21 -19.31 5.93
CA THR A 158 9.56 -19.11 7.23
C THR A 158 8.49 -18.02 7.22
N TRP A 159 8.45 -17.13 6.22
CA TRP A 159 7.52 -16.00 6.17
C TRP A 159 6.61 -16.03 4.94
N LEU A 160 5.34 -15.72 5.17
CA LEU A 160 4.38 -15.38 4.13
C LEU A 160 4.13 -13.87 4.18
N ILE A 161 4.39 -13.21 3.06
CA ILE A 161 4.39 -11.76 2.97
C ILE A 161 3.44 -11.32 1.87
N LYS A 162 2.41 -10.56 2.23
CA LYS A 162 1.53 -9.89 1.29
C LYS A 162 1.85 -8.40 1.27
N VAL A 163 2.50 -7.97 0.20
CA VAL A 163 2.82 -6.56 -0.04
C VAL A 163 1.68 -5.93 -0.83
N SER A 164 1.02 -4.94 -0.24
CA SER A 164 0.04 -4.07 -0.90
C SER A 164 0.62 -2.67 -1.08
N GLN A 165 -0.18 -1.73 -1.60
CA GLN A 165 0.25 -0.35 -1.85
C GLN A 165 0.52 0.45 -0.57
N TYR A 166 -0.34 0.31 0.45
CA TYR A 166 -0.26 1.07 1.70
C TYR A 166 -0.01 0.20 2.94
N ARG A 167 0.05 -1.13 2.78
CA ARG A 167 0.20 -2.07 3.89
C ARG A 167 1.07 -3.23 3.45
N VAL A 168 1.87 -3.73 4.38
CA VAL A 168 2.60 -4.99 4.23
C VAL A 168 2.11 -5.88 5.36
N ASP A 169 1.57 -7.03 5.00
CA ASP A 169 1.11 -8.05 5.92
C ASP A 169 2.13 -9.17 5.95
N ILE A 170 2.64 -9.48 7.14
CA ILE A 170 3.73 -10.45 7.35
C ILE A 170 3.22 -11.45 8.38
N VAL A 171 3.32 -12.75 8.06
CA VAL A 171 2.94 -13.83 8.95
C VAL A 171 3.98 -14.95 8.87
N LYS A 172 4.27 -15.62 10.00
CA LYS A 172 5.10 -16.83 10.00
C LYS A 172 4.35 -18.02 9.41
N GLN A 173 4.98 -18.76 8.50
CA GLN A 173 4.40 -19.93 7.85
C GLN A 173 4.03 -21.02 8.85
N GLY A 174 4.85 -21.25 9.88
CA GLY A 174 4.60 -22.26 10.91
C GLY A 174 3.36 -22.00 11.78
N GLU A 175 2.85 -20.77 11.80
CA GLU A 175 1.65 -20.38 12.55
C GLU A 175 0.41 -20.26 11.65
N CYS A 176 0.54 -20.55 10.35
CA CYS A 176 -0.56 -20.49 9.40
C CYS A 176 -1.31 -21.82 9.32
N THR A 177 -2.64 -21.75 9.21
CA THR A 177 -3.48 -22.89 8.84
C THR A 177 -3.86 -22.78 7.36
N LEU A 178 -3.65 -23.84 6.60
CA LEU A 178 -4.05 -23.89 5.18
C LEU A 178 -5.51 -24.33 5.09
N VAL A 179 -6.38 -23.42 4.66
CA VAL A 179 -7.79 -23.73 4.41
C VAL A 179 -8.06 -23.63 2.91
N ALA A 180 -8.35 -24.77 2.29
CA ALA A 180 -8.78 -24.84 0.90
C ALA A 180 -10.29 -24.60 0.81
N THR A 181 -10.70 -23.44 0.28
CA THR A 181 -12.12 -23.16 0.00
C THR A 181 -12.41 -23.40 -1.48
N ALA A 182 -13.32 -24.32 -1.77
CA ALA A 182 -13.77 -24.57 -3.15
C ALA A 182 -14.69 -23.43 -3.58
N HIS A 183 -14.18 -22.51 -4.40
CA HIS A 183 -15.00 -21.45 -4.99
C HIS A 183 -15.69 -21.96 -6.26
N ASN A 184 -16.85 -22.61 -6.10
CA ASN A 184 -17.65 -23.06 -7.25
C ASN A 184 -18.30 -21.85 -7.93
N LYS A 185 -17.78 -21.41 -9.09
CA LYS A 185 -18.38 -20.33 -9.89
C LYS A 185 -19.73 -20.70 -10.52
N GLY A 186 -20.24 -21.93 -10.32
CA GLY A 186 -21.49 -22.44 -10.89
C GLY A 186 -22.75 -22.31 -10.02
N ALA A 187 -22.69 -21.78 -8.79
CA ALA A 187 -23.83 -21.79 -7.87
C ALA A 187 -24.83 -20.62 -8.02
N LEU A 188 -24.63 -19.69 -8.97
CA LEU A 188 -25.55 -18.56 -9.22
C LEU A 188 -26.80 -18.94 -10.05
N LEU A 189 -27.04 -20.22 -10.34
CA LEU A 189 -28.19 -20.70 -11.12
C LEU A 189 -29.05 -21.77 -10.44
N ALA A 190 -28.94 -22.00 -9.13
CA ALA A 190 -29.82 -22.94 -8.44
C ALA A 190 -30.55 -22.27 -7.27
N PRO A 191 -31.83 -21.85 -7.42
CA PRO A 191 -32.65 -21.57 -6.27
C PRO A 191 -33.04 -22.89 -5.60
N HIS A 192 -32.90 -22.93 -4.28
CA HIS A 192 -33.67 -23.78 -3.38
C HIS A 192 -33.42 -25.30 -3.46
N MET A 193 -32.51 -25.82 -2.62
CA MET A 193 -32.72 -27.13 -1.98
C MET A 193 -32.11 -27.15 -0.57
N ILE A 194 -33.01 -27.12 0.42
CA ILE A 194 -32.78 -27.49 1.82
C ILE A 194 -32.48 -29.00 1.87
N PRO A 195 -31.42 -29.49 2.54
CA PRO A 195 -31.33 -30.89 2.88
C PRO A 195 -31.99 -31.19 4.25
N PRO A 196 -32.66 -32.34 4.38
CA PRO A 196 -33.44 -32.71 5.56
C PRO A 196 -32.54 -33.13 6.73
N GLN A 197 -32.84 -32.64 7.94
CA GLN A 197 -32.35 -33.24 9.18
C GLN A 197 -33.09 -34.58 9.35
N ARG A 198 -32.35 -35.69 9.22
CA ARG A 198 -32.82 -37.04 9.49
C ARG A 198 -32.25 -37.46 10.85
N GLN A 199 -33.18 -37.62 11.80
CA GLN A 199 -33.16 -38.34 13.09
C GLN A 199 -31.98 -38.15 14.03
#